data_AF-A0A182YKG9-F1
#
_entry.id   AF-A0A182YKG9-F1
#
_cell.length_a   1.000
_cell.length_b   1.000
_cell.length_c   1.000
_cell.angle_alpha   90.00
_cell.angle_beta   90.00
_cell.angle_gamma   90.00
#
_symmetry.space_group_name_H-M   'P 1'
#
loop_
_entity.id
_entity.type
_entity.pdbx_description
1 polymer ?
#
loop_
_entity_poly.entity_id
_entity_poly.type
_entity_poly.pdbx_seq_one_letter_code
_entity_poly.pdbx_strand_id
1 'polypeptide(L)'
;MPILLEICVDTFESAVAAIEGGADRIELCAALSEGGLTPTVGLLRQIKHYQTQCGALDEYGYRKNVSVFCMIRCRRGSDFCYSEHEMNVMVWDLQALKENGADGIVFGALEPSGRVHREHCEQIAKAAEKLPLTFHRAIDCTDETELEENLKLMAQLGYSTVLTSGLKPTAEQGVETIMRMKTIATTIEQVILKVIF
;
A
#
# COMPACT_ATOMS: atom_id res chain seq x y z
N MET A 1 7.16 13.79 -14.93
CA MET A 1 6.07 13.68 -13.94
C MET A 1 6.61 14.15 -12.60
N PRO A 2 5.84 14.88 -11.80
CA PRO A 2 6.20 15.16 -10.41
C PRO A 2 6.35 13.84 -9.64
N ILE A 3 7.28 13.80 -8.70
CA ILE A 3 7.51 12.65 -7.82
C ILE A 3 6.41 12.69 -6.74
N LEU A 4 5.65 11.60 -6.59
CA LEU A 4 4.65 11.46 -5.53
C LEU A 4 5.35 11.08 -4.23
N LEU A 5 5.21 11.91 -3.20
CA LEU A 5 5.69 11.63 -1.85
C LEU A 5 4.60 10.99 -1.00
N GLU A 6 4.87 9.76 -0.55
CA GLU A 6 4.00 9.01 0.34
C GLU A 6 4.67 8.78 1.69
N ILE A 7 3.92 9.02 2.77
CA ILE A 7 4.43 8.88 4.13
C ILE A 7 3.61 7.83 4.88
N CYS A 8 4.27 6.81 5.44
CA CYS A 8 3.64 5.84 6.34
C CYS A 8 3.45 6.48 7.72
N VAL A 9 2.26 6.36 8.30
CA VAL A 9 1.93 6.90 9.62
C VAL A 9 1.07 5.93 10.41
N ASP A 10 1.15 5.97 11.74
CA ASP A 10 0.32 5.16 12.65
C ASP A 10 -0.35 5.95 13.79
N THR A 11 -0.21 7.27 13.80
CA THR A 11 -0.87 8.16 14.75
C THR A 11 -1.55 9.32 14.03
N PHE A 12 -2.47 9.98 14.73
CA PHE A 12 -3.15 11.16 14.20
C PHE A 12 -2.16 12.32 14.01
N GLU A 13 -1.28 12.52 14.98
CA GLU A 13 -0.27 13.58 14.97
C GLU A 13 0.70 13.43 13.80
N SER A 14 1.17 12.21 13.53
CA SER A 14 2.02 11.92 12.37
C SER A 14 1.29 12.14 11.05
N ALA A 15 0.00 11.78 10.97
CA ALA A 15 -0.81 12.03 9.79
C ALA A 15 -0.99 13.54 9.52
N VAL A 16 -1.26 14.33 10.56
CA VAL A 16 -1.36 15.80 10.46
C VAL A 16 -0.01 16.39 10.02
N ALA A 17 1.09 15.97 10.65
CA ALA A 17 2.43 16.42 10.29
C ALA A 17 2.77 16.09 8.83
N ALA A 18 2.39 14.91 8.33
CA ALA A 18 2.59 14.54 6.93
C ALA A 18 1.73 15.40 5.98
N ILE A 19 0.47 15.68 6.33
CA ILE A 19 -0.42 16.56 5.54
C ILE A 19 0.14 17.97 5.47
N GLU A 20 0.46 18.58 6.62
CA GLU A 20 0.99 19.94 6.71
C GLU A 20 2.40 20.05 6.11
N GLY A 21 3.19 18.99 6.19
CA GLY A 21 4.51 18.87 5.58
C GLY A 21 4.47 18.71 4.04
N GLY A 22 3.29 18.60 3.45
CA GLY A 22 3.11 18.60 2.00
C GLY A 22 3.13 17.23 1.34
N ALA A 23 2.95 16.12 2.08
CA ALA A 23 2.80 14.79 1.49
C ALA A 23 1.70 14.79 0.41
N ASP A 24 1.88 13.96 -0.61
CA ASP A 24 0.86 13.73 -1.64
C ASP A 24 -0.09 12.61 -1.24
N ARG A 25 0.42 11.67 -0.44
CA ARG A 25 -0.32 10.52 0.07
C ARG A 25 0.15 10.10 1.44
N ILE A 26 -0.75 9.51 2.20
CA ILE A 26 -0.47 8.80 3.44
C ILE A 26 -0.77 7.31 3.26
N GLU A 27 0.14 6.46 3.73
CA GLU A 27 -0.16 5.06 4.04
C GLU A 27 -0.46 4.96 5.54
N LEU A 28 -1.72 4.71 5.88
CA LEU A 28 -2.18 4.58 7.25
C LEU A 28 -2.05 3.14 7.72
N CYS A 29 -1.26 2.96 8.77
CA CYS A 29 -0.97 1.67 9.40
C CYS A 29 -1.34 1.71 10.89
N ALA A 30 -1.37 0.54 11.51
CA ALA A 30 -1.12 0.37 12.94
C ALA A 30 0.23 -0.33 13.13
N ALA A 31 0.83 -0.20 14.32
CA ALA A 31 2.02 -0.95 14.73
C ALA A 31 3.14 -0.95 13.67
N LEU A 32 3.64 0.24 13.29
CA LEU A 32 4.74 0.34 12.31
C LEU A 32 6.01 -0.41 12.76
N SER A 33 6.24 -0.55 14.06
CA SER A 33 7.32 -1.35 14.64
C SER A 33 7.25 -2.85 14.25
N GLU A 34 6.08 -3.34 13.86
CA GLU A 34 5.84 -4.72 13.39
C GLU A 34 5.77 -4.79 11.86
N GLY A 35 6.17 -3.72 11.17
CA GLY A 35 6.13 -3.58 9.72
C GLY A 35 4.78 -3.16 9.16
N GLY A 36 3.89 -2.61 9.99
CA GLY A 36 2.57 -2.11 9.57
C GLY A 36 1.49 -3.18 9.55
N LEU A 37 0.41 -2.93 10.27
CA LEU A 37 -0.82 -3.74 10.37
C LEU A 37 -2.03 -2.89 9.99
N THR A 38 -3.19 -3.54 9.87
CA THR A 38 -4.47 -2.84 9.61
C THR A 38 -4.74 -1.74 10.65
N PRO A 39 -4.98 -0.49 10.24
CA PRO A 39 -5.29 0.60 11.16
C PRO A 39 -6.71 0.49 11.71
N THR A 40 -6.98 1.19 12.82
CA THR A 40 -8.36 1.28 13.33
C THR A 40 -9.18 2.25 12.48
N VAL A 41 -10.46 1.94 12.29
CA VAL A 41 -11.44 2.85 11.64
C VAL A 41 -11.52 4.19 12.39
N GLY A 42 -11.38 4.19 13.71
CA GLY A 42 -11.41 5.41 14.52
C GLY A 42 -10.31 6.40 14.12
N LEU A 43 -9.09 5.90 13.92
CA LEU A 43 -7.97 6.73 13.47
C LEU A 43 -8.20 7.29 12.06
N LEU A 44 -8.64 6.44 11.12
CA LEU A 44 -8.99 6.88 9.76
C LEU A 44 -10.04 8.01 9.79
N ARG A 45 -11.14 7.82 10.52
CA ARG A 45 -12.22 8.81 10.63
C ARG A 45 -11.72 10.14 11.18
N GLN A 46 -10.85 10.12 12.18
CA GLN A 46 -10.30 11.33 12.77
C GLN A 46 -9.42 12.10 11.76
N ILE A 47 -8.61 11.39 10.97
CA ILE A 47 -7.80 11.98 9.90
C ILE A 47 -8.70 12.57 8.80
N LYS A 48 -9.69 11.81 8.31
CA LYS A 48 -10.63 12.31 7.30
C LYS A 48 -11.39 13.53 7.81
N HIS A 49 -11.83 13.52 9.07
CA HIS A 49 -12.49 14.67 9.69
C HIS A 49 -11.57 15.90 9.72
N TYR A 50 -10.32 15.75 10.15
CA TYR A 50 -9.34 16.85 10.11
C TYR A 50 -9.16 17.40 8.68
N GLN A 51 -9.06 16.55 7.65
CA GLN A 51 -8.97 17.01 6.25
C GLN A 51 -10.19 17.86 5.82
N THR A 52 -11.40 17.51 6.28
CA THR A 52 -12.60 18.31 6.01
C THR A 52 -12.65 19.65 6.74
N GLN A 53 -11.88 19.85 7.81
CA GLN A 53 -11.92 21.06 8.63
C GLN A 53 -10.71 21.97 8.39
N CYS A 54 -9.52 21.37 8.34
CA CYS A 54 -8.23 22.03 8.50
C CYS A 54 -7.20 21.65 7.42
N GLY A 55 -7.60 20.93 6.36
CA GLY A 55 -6.68 20.39 5.36
C GLY A 55 -5.70 21.41 4.77
N ALA A 56 -4.50 20.93 4.42
CA ALA A 56 -3.44 21.75 3.84
C ALA A 56 -3.93 22.56 2.62
N LEU A 57 -3.43 23.77 2.45
CA LEU A 57 -3.69 24.56 1.26
C LEU A 57 -2.60 24.26 0.21
N ASP A 58 -2.99 24.17 -1.07
CA ASP A 58 -2.06 24.13 -2.19
C ASP A 58 -1.47 25.53 -2.46
N GLU A 59 -0.58 25.62 -3.44
CA GLU A 59 0.09 26.88 -3.83
C GLU A 59 -0.88 27.98 -4.29
N TYR A 60 -2.14 27.64 -4.59
CA TYR A 60 -3.21 28.55 -4.99
C TYR A 60 -4.21 28.84 -3.87
N GLY A 61 -4.00 28.29 -2.67
CA GLY A 61 -4.89 28.49 -1.53
C GLY A 61 -6.12 27.57 -1.51
N TYR A 62 -6.19 26.54 -2.37
CA TYR A 62 -7.25 25.53 -2.32
C TYR A 62 -6.87 24.38 -1.39
N ARG A 63 -7.86 23.73 -0.78
CA ARG A 63 -7.58 22.58 0.10
C ARG A 63 -7.00 21.41 -0.71
N LYS A 64 -5.72 21.09 -0.47
CA LYS A 64 -5.05 19.88 -0.96
C LYS A 64 -5.61 18.68 -0.21
N ASN A 65 -6.30 17.81 -0.94
CA ASN A 65 -6.77 16.55 -0.41
C ASN A 65 -5.65 15.50 -0.51
N VAL A 66 -5.00 15.19 0.61
CA VAL A 66 -4.00 14.12 0.70
C VAL A 66 -4.72 12.78 0.76
N SER A 67 -4.51 11.90 -0.20
CA SER A 67 -5.15 10.58 -0.19
C SER A 67 -4.65 9.75 1.00
N VAL A 68 -5.54 9.00 1.64
CA VAL A 68 -5.23 8.10 2.75
C VAL A 68 -5.45 6.67 2.28
N PHE A 69 -4.37 5.93 2.07
CA PHE A 69 -4.40 4.52 1.73
C PHE A 69 -4.28 3.70 3.02
N CYS A 70 -5.09 2.67 3.21
CA CYS A 70 -5.05 1.87 4.43
C CYS A 70 -4.37 0.53 4.20
N MET A 71 -3.46 0.17 5.10
CA MET A 71 -2.90 -1.17 5.20
C MET A 71 -4.00 -2.18 5.52
N ILE A 72 -3.97 -3.33 4.86
CA ILE A 72 -4.76 -4.51 5.19
C ILE A 72 -3.79 -5.64 5.49
N ARG A 73 -3.56 -5.89 6.78
CA ARG A 73 -2.65 -6.93 7.27
C ARG A 73 -3.00 -7.27 8.72
N CYS A 74 -3.58 -8.46 8.91
CA CYS A 74 -4.12 -8.87 10.21
C CYS A 74 -3.06 -9.24 11.26
N ARG A 75 -1.82 -9.56 10.85
CA ARG A 75 -0.74 -9.96 11.76
C ARG A 75 0.66 -9.63 11.23
N ARG A 76 1.62 -9.59 12.15
CA ARG A 76 3.06 -9.57 11.89
C ARG A 76 3.55 -10.86 11.22
N GLY A 77 4.77 -10.81 10.71
CA GLY A 77 5.45 -11.94 10.06
C GLY A 77 5.81 -11.63 8.61
N SER A 78 6.88 -12.24 8.11
CA SER A 78 7.40 -12.04 6.75
C SER A 78 6.97 -13.14 5.77
N ASP A 79 6.10 -14.05 6.17
CA ASP A 79 5.61 -15.14 5.32
C ASP A 79 4.53 -14.65 4.33
N PHE A 80 3.65 -13.75 4.77
CA PHE A 80 2.49 -13.27 4.00
C PHE A 80 1.60 -14.39 3.44
N CYS A 81 1.64 -15.57 4.08
CA CYS A 81 0.85 -16.75 3.75
C CYS A 81 -0.36 -16.78 4.69
N TYR A 82 -1.52 -16.43 4.17
CA TYR A 82 -2.73 -16.31 4.97
C TYR A 82 -3.61 -17.54 4.85
N SER A 83 -4.26 -17.91 5.95
CA SER A 83 -5.39 -18.84 5.94
C SER A 83 -6.67 -18.15 5.44
N GLU A 84 -7.65 -18.94 5.02
CA GLU A 84 -8.98 -18.41 4.65
C GLU A 84 -9.65 -17.64 5.79
N HIS A 85 -9.42 -18.02 7.04
CA HIS A 85 -9.96 -17.28 8.19
C HIS A 85 -9.31 -15.91 8.35
N GLU A 86 -8.00 -15.81 8.14
CA GLU A 86 -7.29 -14.52 8.14
C GLU A 86 -7.72 -13.63 6.98
N MET A 87 -7.93 -14.22 5.80
CA MET A 87 -8.47 -13.50 4.65
C MET A 87 -9.87 -12.94 4.92
N ASN A 88 -10.76 -13.72 5.55
CA ASN A 88 -12.09 -13.23 5.93
C ASN A 88 -12.02 -12.02 6.87
N VAL A 89 -11.13 -12.05 7.87
CA VAL A 89 -10.89 -10.90 8.76
C VAL A 89 -10.47 -9.67 7.96
N MET A 90 -9.47 -9.83 7.09
CA MET A 90 -8.92 -8.73 6.29
C MET A 90 -9.94 -8.17 5.29
N VAL A 91 -10.79 -9.00 4.70
CA VAL A 91 -11.88 -8.55 3.83
C VAL A 91 -12.92 -7.74 4.61
N TRP A 92 -13.28 -8.14 5.83
CA TRP A 92 -14.20 -7.37 6.68
C TRP A 92 -13.61 -6.02 7.11
N ASP A 93 -12.34 -6.01 7.52
CA ASP A 93 -11.63 -4.77 7.85
C ASP A 93 -11.56 -3.81 6.65
N LEU A 94 -11.26 -4.35 5.47
CA LEU A 94 -11.26 -3.58 4.23
C LEU A 94 -12.61 -2.92 3.98
N GLN A 95 -13.72 -3.65 4.10
CA GLN A 95 -15.06 -3.06 3.94
C GLN A 95 -15.30 -1.93 4.94
N ALA A 96 -14.96 -2.14 6.21
CA ALA A 96 -15.14 -1.13 7.24
C ALA A 96 -14.29 0.14 6.96
N LEU A 97 -13.05 -0.01 6.50
CA LEU A 97 -12.18 1.12 6.14
C LEU A 97 -12.69 1.84 4.89
N LYS A 98 -13.14 1.10 3.86
CA LYS A 98 -13.74 1.67 2.64
C LYS A 98 -14.98 2.51 2.98
N GLU A 99 -15.90 1.96 3.77
CA GLU A 99 -17.11 2.66 4.20
C GLU A 99 -16.82 3.94 5.02
N ASN A 100 -15.64 4.04 5.63
CA ASN A 100 -15.21 5.18 6.43
C ASN A 100 -14.22 6.11 5.70
N GLY A 101 -14.09 5.97 4.39
CA GLY A 101 -13.42 6.96 3.53
C GLY A 101 -11.94 6.69 3.27
N ALA A 102 -11.50 5.43 3.31
CA ALA A 102 -10.20 5.06 2.75
C ALA A 102 -10.18 5.38 1.24
N ASP A 103 -9.10 6.03 0.78
CA ASP A 103 -8.95 6.45 -0.62
C ASP A 103 -8.19 5.40 -1.46
N GLY A 104 -7.67 4.35 -0.82
CA GLY A 104 -6.95 3.24 -1.46
C GLY A 104 -6.60 2.15 -0.45
N ILE A 105 -6.18 0.99 -0.95
CA ILE A 105 -5.87 -0.18 -0.13
C ILE A 105 -4.46 -0.68 -0.40
N VAL A 106 -3.74 -1.05 0.66
CA VAL A 106 -2.41 -1.64 0.61
C VAL A 106 -2.47 -3.07 1.14
N PHE A 107 -2.08 -4.05 0.32
CA PHE A 107 -2.18 -5.47 0.66
C PHE A 107 -1.17 -6.29 -0.15
N GLY A 108 -0.75 -7.45 0.35
CA GLY A 108 -0.10 -8.44 -0.49
C GLY A 108 -0.10 -9.82 0.17
N ALA A 109 -0.25 -10.86 -0.62
CA ALA A 109 -0.22 -12.24 -0.14
C ALA A 109 0.69 -13.08 -1.02
N LEU A 110 1.35 -14.05 -0.39
CA LEU A 110 2.23 -15.01 -1.04
C LEU A 110 1.74 -16.43 -0.79
N GLU A 111 2.06 -17.31 -1.72
CA GLU A 111 2.04 -18.75 -1.50
C GLU A 111 3.28 -19.17 -0.70
N PRO A 112 3.29 -20.37 -0.07
CA PRO A 112 4.48 -20.91 0.58
C PRO A 112 5.69 -21.06 -0.36
N SER A 113 5.45 -21.06 -1.68
CA SER A 113 6.49 -21.05 -2.72
C SER A 113 7.22 -19.70 -2.86
N GLY A 114 6.70 -18.63 -2.25
CA GLY A 114 7.18 -17.26 -2.41
C GLY A 114 6.63 -16.57 -3.66
N ARG A 115 5.67 -17.17 -4.38
CA ARG A 115 4.97 -16.51 -5.51
C ARG A 115 3.75 -15.73 -5.01
N VAL A 116 3.32 -14.73 -5.78
CA VAL A 116 2.10 -13.97 -5.44
C VAL A 116 0.88 -14.88 -5.40
N HIS A 117 0.13 -14.83 -4.30
CA HIS A 117 -1.07 -15.63 -4.13
C HIS A 117 -2.24 -15.01 -4.90
N ARG A 118 -2.53 -15.55 -6.08
CA ARG A 118 -3.59 -15.04 -6.97
C ARG A 118 -4.94 -14.89 -6.28
N GLU A 119 -5.47 -15.97 -5.71
CA GLU A 119 -6.86 -15.99 -5.22
C GLU A 119 -7.09 -14.98 -4.09
N HIS A 120 -6.17 -14.90 -3.12
CA HIS A 120 -6.23 -13.90 -2.04
C HIS A 120 -6.12 -12.46 -2.56
N CYS A 121 -5.24 -12.22 -3.55
CA CYS A 121 -5.14 -10.91 -4.17
C CYS A 121 -6.40 -10.53 -4.95
N GLU A 122 -7.06 -11.49 -5.63
CA GLU A 122 -8.34 -11.32 -6.32
C GLU A 122 -9.49 -11.02 -5.34
N GLN A 123 -9.53 -11.70 -4.17
CA GLN A 123 -10.51 -11.43 -3.12
C GLN A 123 -10.42 -9.98 -2.64
N ILE A 124 -9.22 -9.48 -2.38
CA ILE A 124 -8.98 -8.08 -1.97
C ILE A 124 -9.34 -7.11 -3.09
N ALA A 125 -8.93 -7.39 -4.32
CA ALA A 125 -9.27 -6.53 -5.46
C ALA A 125 -10.78 -6.41 -5.66
N LYS A 126 -11.50 -7.53 -5.55
CA LYS A 126 -12.97 -7.55 -5.62
C LYS A 126 -13.60 -6.75 -4.48
N ALA A 127 -13.08 -6.87 -3.26
CA ALA A 127 -13.59 -6.16 -2.08
C ALA A 127 -13.35 -4.64 -2.16
N ALA A 128 -12.21 -4.23 -2.72
CA ALA A 128 -11.82 -2.84 -2.93
C ALA A 128 -12.60 -2.15 -4.06
N GLU A 129 -13.13 -2.92 -5.01
CA GLU A 129 -13.88 -2.46 -6.18
C GLU A 129 -13.10 -1.44 -7.02
N LYS A 130 -13.36 -0.15 -6.84
CA LYS A 130 -12.75 0.96 -7.59
C LYS A 130 -11.60 1.62 -6.84
N LEU A 131 -11.39 1.25 -5.57
CA LEU A 131 -10.28 1.80 -4.81
C LEU A 131 -8.95 1.35 -5.43
N PRO A 132 -7.99 2.28 -5.63
CA PRO A 132 -6.67 1.92 -6.10
C PRO A 132 -5.96 1.00 -5.11
N LEU A 133 -5.21 0.03 -5.66
CA LEU A 133 -4.49 -0.98 -4.91
C LEU A 133 -2.98 -0.78 -4.99
N THR A 134 -2.32 -0.96 -3.86
CA THR A 134 -0.87 -1.07 -3.73
C THR A 134 -0.49 -2.46 -3.24
N PHE A 135 0.41 -3.15 -3.94
CA PHE A 135 1.02 -4.38 -3.46
C PHE A 135 2.17 -4.03 -2.53
N HIS A 136 2.08 -4.41 -1.26
CA HIS A 136 3.08 -4.01 -0.27
C HIS A 136 4.40 -4.80 -0.38
N ARG A 137 5.28 -4.65 0.63
CA ARG A 137 6.61 -5.29 0.68
C ARG A 137 6.66 -6.82 0.71
N ALA A 138 5.54 -7.53 0.65
CA ALA A 138 5.57 -8.98 0.38
C ALA A 138 6.33 -9.31 -0.91
N ILE A 139 6.38 -8.41 -1.89
CA ILE A 139 7.20 -8.61 -3.09
C ILE A 139 8.69 -8.77 -2.74
N ASP A 140 9.17 -8.15 -1.65
CA ASP A 140 10.55 -8.26 -1.19
C ASP A 140 10.88 -9.65 -0.60
N CYS A 141 9.89 -10.52 -0.44
CA CYS A 141 10.03 -11.90 0.03
C CYS A 141 9.88 -12.94 -1.11
N THR A 142 9.77 -12.50 -2.37
CA THR A 142 9.72 -13.39 -3.53
C THR A 142 11.11 -13.65 -4.09
N ASP A 143 11.25 -14.69 -4.91
CA ASP A 143 12.48 -14.94 -5.67
C ASP A 143 12.65 -13.91 -6.80
N GLU A 144 13.90 -13.51 -7.07
CA GLU A 144 14.21 -12.54 -8.12
C GLU A 144 13.85 -13.05 -9.53
N THR A 145 13.90 -14.38 -9.73
CA THR A 145 13.55 -15.03 -10.99
C THR A 145 12.05 -14.93 -11.31
N GLU A 146 11.20 -14.74 -10.29
CA GLU A 146 9.74 -14.66 -10.42
C GLU A 146 9.23 -13.21 -10.56
N LEU A 147 10.09 -12.19 -10.43
CA LEU A 147 9.68 -10.78 -10.39
C LEU A 147 8.83 -10.36 -11.60
N GLU A 148 9.21 -10.78 -12.81
CA GLU A 148 8.48 -10.39 -14.02
C GLU A 148 7.05 -10.95 -14.02
N GLU A 149 6.91 -12.23 -13.70
CA GLU A 149 5.60 -12.89 -13.66
C GLU A 149 4.74 -12.39 -12.50
N ASN A 150 5.35 -12.13 -11.34
CA ASN A 150 4.67 -11.52 -10.20
C ASN A 150 4.15 -10.11 -10.54
N LEU A 151 4.95 -9.27 -11.20
CA LEU A 151 4.54 -7.92 -11.62
C LEU A 151 3.43 -7.96 -12.68
N LYS A 152 3.51 -8.87 -13.66
CA LYS A 152 2.44 -9.08 -14.65
C LYS A 152 1.14 -9.50 -13.97
N LEU A 153 1.22 -10.44 -13.03
CA LEU A 153 0.07 -10.90 -12.27
C LEU A 153 -0.57 -9.75 -11.49
N MET A 154 0.22 -8.99 -10.72
CA MET A 154 -0.27 -7.82 -9.98
C MET A 154 -1.01 -6.84 -10.89
N ALA A 155 -0.47 -6.54 -12.07
CA ALA A 155 -1.11 -5.67 -13.06
C ALA A 155 -2.47 -6.22 -13.51
N GLN A 156 -2.52 -7.51 -13.88
CA GLN A 156 -3.76 -8.18 -14.29
C GLN A 156 -4.84 -8.15 -13.19
N LEU A 157 -4.41 -8.17 -11.92
CA LEU A 157 -5.30 -8.12 -10.75
C LEU A 157 -5.69 -6.68 -10.35
N GLY A 158 -5.23 -5.66 -11.08
CA GLY A 158 -5.56 -4.26 -10.83
C GLY A 158 -4.67 -3.56 -9.80
N TYR A 159 -3.55 -4.15 -9.40
CA TYR A 159 -2.58 -3.51 -8.53
C TYR A 159 -1.76 -2.49 -9.32
N SER A 160 -2.18 -1.24 -9.19
CA SER A 160 -1.56 -0.11 -9.88
C SER A 160 -0.26 0.38 -9.24
N THR A 161 0.03 -0.02 -8.00
CA THR A 161 1.26 0.34 -7.30
C THR A 161 1.94 -0.87 -6.68
N VAL A 162 3.28 -0.91 -6.67
CA VAL A 162 4.05 -1.90 -5.89
C VAL A 162 5.06 -1.18 -5.01
N LEU A 163 5.11 -1.57 -3.74
CA LEU A 163 5.97 -1.03 -2.70
C LEU A 163 7.13 -2.01 -2.45
N THR A 164 8.37 -1.57 -2.69
CA THR A 164 9.53 -2.47 -2.66
C THR A 164 10.80 -1.77 -2.19
N SER A 165 11.69 -2.55 -1.57
CA SER A 165 13.09 -2.19 -1.32
C SER A 165 14.06 -2.93 -2.25
N GLY A 166 13.56 -3.53 -3.34
CA GLY A 166 14.36 -4.25 -4.33
C GLY A 166 14.87 -5.60 -3.86
N LEU A 167 14.10 -6.34 -3.07
CA LEU A 167 14.49 -7.61 -2.45
C LEU A 167 15.71 -7.49 -1.50
N LYS A 168 15.96 -6.29 -0.97
CA LYS A 168 17.08 -5.99 -0.05
C LYS A 168 16.55 -5.36 1.24
N PRO A 169 17.33 -5.34 2.35
CA PRO A 169 16.92 -4.71 3.60
C PRO A 169 16.49 -3.24 3.44
N THR A 170 17.20 -2.47 2.62
CA THR A 170 16.90 -1.07 2.31
C THR A 170 16.83 -0.83 0.81
N ALA A 171 16.05 0.18 0.38
CA ALA A 171 15.95 0.52 -1.03
C ALA A 171 17.27 0.96 -1.66
N GLU A 172 18.12 1.65 -0.90
CA GLU A 172 19.46 2.05 -1.35
C GLU A 172 20.30 0.84 -1.77
N GLN A 173 20.19 -0.27 -1.04
CA GLN A 173 20.87 -1.52 -1.38
C GLN A 173 20.22 -2.25 -2.55
N GLY A 174 18.90 -2.05 -2.76
CA GLY A 174 18.11 -2.68 -3.81
C GLY A 174 17.94 -1.87 -5.09
N VAL A 175 18.67 -0.76 -5.27
CA VAL A 175 18.50 0.17 -6.40
C VAL A 175 18.57 -0.55 -7.75
N GLU A 176 19.50 -1.50 -7.93
CA GLU A 176 19.63 -2.25 -9.18
C GLU A 176 18.36 -3.06 -9.49
N THR A 177 17.84 -3.79 -8.50
CA THR A 177 16.59 -4.54 -8.62
C THR A 177 15.40 -3.63 -8.87
N ILE A 178 15.32 -2.49 -8.18
CA ILE A 178 14.25 -1.49 -8.36
C ILE A 178 14.25 -0.96 -9.79
N MET A 179 15.43 -0.65 -10.35
CA MET A 179 15.57 -0.18 -11.73
C MET A 179 15.15 -1.25 -12.74
N ARG A 180 15.47 -2.51 -12.48
CA ARG A 180 15.00 -3.64 -13.28
C ARG A 180 13.48 -3.80 -13.20
N MET A 181 12.90 -3.79 -12.01
CA MET A 181 11.45 -3.83 -11.82
C MET A 181 10.78 -2.67 -12.58
N LYS A 182 11.37 -1.46 -12.57
CA LYS A 182 10.83 -0.30 -13.29
C LYS A 182 10.81 -0.51 -14.79
N THR A 183 11.85 -1.15 -15.33
CA THR A 183 11.93 -1.52 -16.75
C THR A 183 10.84 -2.53 -17.12
N ILE A 184 10.61 -3.53 -16.26
CA ILE A 184 9.51 -4.48 -16.42
C ILE A 184 8.15 -3.77 -16.34
N ALA A 185 7.94 -2.89 -15.36
CA ALA A 185 6.68 -2.17 -15.20
C ALA A 185 6.35 -1.29 -16.42
N THR A 186 7.36 -0.71 -17.08
CA THR A 186 7.14 0.06 -18.32
C THR A 186 6.67 -0.78 -19.50
N THR A 187 6.94 -2.09 -19.54
CA THR A 187 6.45 -2.96 -20.63
C THR A 187 5.03 -3.50 -20.37
N ILE A 188 4.54 -3.42 -19.13
CA ILE A 188 3.24 -3.97 -18.70
C ILE A 188 2.10 -2.93 -18.82
N GLU A 189 2.40 -1.66 -19.12
CA GLU A 189 1.43 -0.56 -19.36
C GLU A 189 0.33 -0.40 -18.28
N GLN A 190 0.59 -0.68 -17.00
CA GLN A 190 -0.45 -0.58 -15.95
C GLN A 190 0.04 -0.47 -14.50
N VAL A 191 1.36 -0.51 -14.24
CA VAL A 191 1.91 -0.56 -12.86
C VAL A 191 2.89 0.59 -12.60
N ILE A 192 2.68 1.30 -11.49
CA ILE A 192 3.55 2.37 -10.98
C ILE A 192 4.37 1.81 -9.81
N LEU A 193 5.69 1.76 -9.92
CA LEU A 193 6.52 1.34 -8.78
C LEU A 193 6.76 2.47 -7.80
N LYS A 194 6.70 2.16 -6.50
CA LYS A 194 7.09 3.04 -5.41
C LYS A 194 8.17 2.39 -4.55
N VAL A 195 9.15 3.23 -4.21
CA VAL A 195 10.33 2.85 -3.44
C VAL A 195 10.16 3.42 -2.04
N ILE A 196 10.40 2.61 -1.01
CA ILE A 196 10.41 3.10 0.38
C ILE A 196 11.82 3.56 0.73
N PHE A 197 11.92 4.72 1.34
CA PHE A 197 13.14 5.18 2.02
C PHE A 197 13.06 4.86 3.50
#